data_AF-A0A9W4PSZ4-F1
#
_entry.id   AF-A0A9W4PSZ4-F1
#
_cell.length_a   1.000
_cell.length_b   1.000
_cell.length_c   1.000
_cell.angle_alpha   90.00
_cell.angle_beta   90.00
_cell.angle_gamma   90.00
#
_symmetry.space_group_name_H-M   'P 1'
#
loop_
_entity.id
_entity.type
_entity.pdbx_description
1 polymer ?
#
loop_
_entity_poly.entity_id
_entity_poly.type
_entity_poly.pdbx_seq_one_letter_code
_entity_poly.pdbx_strand_id
1 'polypeptide(L)'
;MVATNFQKAVDHILASEGGYVDHPRDPGGATNLGITLATLARFRGREVSKAEVQALARSEATAIYRQDYWKAVQADALPGGVDFAVFDCAVNSGPRRAILILQEAVGVVRDGIIGPATLRAAGAAEPVALINRYCALRLAFLGRLPTASVFGNGWRKRVAAMQGTAVAMASAGARHPLSSKNEEHEPMVNMRMILLSRPIWANLVGLASIMLSLAGLDTSGLDSAGFSDALLQVIAGGSFIASSVFQLRRRNT
;
A
#
# COMPACT_ATOMS: atom_id res chain seq x y z
N MET A 1 0.63 -8.99 -2.26
CA MET A 1 0.44 -7.72 -1.53
C MET A 1 -0.92 -7.76 -0.85
N VAL A 2 -1.01 -7.39 0.43
CA VAL A 2 -2.31 -7.25 1.11
C VAL A 2 -3.13 -6.23 0.32
N ALA A 3 -4.38 -6.56 -0.02
CA ALA A 3 -5.27 -5.62 -0.69
C ALA A 3 -5.43 -4.38 0.20
N THR A 4 -4.93 -3.23 -0.25
CA THR A 4 -4.96 -1.97 0.51
C THR A 4 -6.41 -1.57 0.76
N ASN A 5 -6.77 -1.19 2.00
CA ASN A 5 -8.12 -0.69 2.29
C ASN A 5 -8.40 0.70 1.70
N PHE A 6 -7.42 1.31 1.02
CA PHE A 6 -7.51 2.66 0.48
C PHE A 6 -8.80 2.93 -0.31
N GLN A 7 -9.18 2.05 -1.24
CA GLN A 7 -10.38 2.29 -2.05
C GLN A 7 -11.65 2.33 -1.18
N LYS A 8 -11.80 1.39 -0.25
CA LYS A 8 -12.93 1.36 0.70
C LYS A 8 -12.93 2.59 1.60
N ALA A 9 -11.75 3.02 2.04
CA ALA A 9 -11.55 4.18 2.87
C ALA A 9 -11.94 5.49 2.16
N VAL A 10 -11.44 5.70 0.93
CA VAL A 10 -11.73 6.92 0.17
C VAL A 10 -13.19 6.96 -0.28
N ASP A 11 -13.79 5.82 -0.65
CA ASP A 11 -15.21 5.75 -0.99
C ASP A 11 -16.09 6.14 0.19
N HIS A 12 -15.71 5.74 1.42
CA HIS A 12 -16.41 6.16 2.63
C HIS A 12 -16.32 7.67 2.87
N ILE A 13 -15.15 8.28 2.67
CA ILE A 13 -14.98 9.73 2.83
C ILE A 13 -15.78 10.49 1.76
N LEU A 14 -15.67 10.08 0.50
CA LEU A 14 -16.35 10.72 -0.63
C LEU A 14 -17.88 10.57 -0.56
N ALA A 15 -18.39 9.49 0.04
CA ALA A 15 -19.82 9.31 0.28
C ALA A 15 -20.36 10.30 1.34
N SER A 16 -19.52 10.70 2.31
CA SER A 16 -19.91 11.63 3.38
C SER A 16 -19.74 13.12 3.03
N GLU A 17 -18.92 13.46 2.04
CA GLU A 17 -18.53 14.86 1.72
C GLU A 17 -18.92 15.33 0.30
N GLY A 18 -19.84 14.63 -0.37
CA GLY A 18 -20.22 14.94 -1.74
C GLY A 18 -20.90 16.31 -1.89
N GLY A 19 -20.24 17.25 -2.55
CA GLY A 19 -20.85 18.51 -3.01
C GLY A 19 -19.86 19.66 -3.18
N TYR A 20 -20.16 20.56 -4.11
CA TYR A 20 -19.48 21.85 -4.20
C TYR A 20 -20.07 22.80 -3.16
N VAL A 21 -19.21 23.39 -2.34
CA VAL A 21 -19.56 24.43 -1.37
C VAL A 21 -18.63 25.61 -1.61
N ASP A 22 -19.22 26.81 -1.75
CA ASP A 22 -18.49 28.06 -1.86
C ASP A 22 -19.19 29.08 -0.96
N HIS A 23 -18.56 29.36 0.20
CA HIS A 23 -19.12 30.32 1.14
C HIS A 23 -18.44 31.69 0.94
N PRO A 24 -19.20 32.79 0.72
CA PRO A 24 -18.63 34.10 0.38
C PRO A 24 -17.69 34.71 1.43
N ARG A 25 -17.73 34.21 2.67
CA ARG A 25 -16.89 34.66 3.80
C ARG A 25 -15.82 33.65 4.22
N ASP A 26 -15.66 32.54 3.51
CA ASP A 26 -14.67 31.52 3.86
C ASP A 26 -13.34 31.75 3.10
N PRO A 27 -12.24 32.07 3.80
CA PRO A 27 -10.93 32.22 3.16
C PRO A 27 -10.40 30.90 2.57
N GLY A 28 -10.92 29.74 2.99
CA GLY A 28 -10.63 28.44 2.38
C GLY A 28 -11.20 28.27 0.96
N GLY A 29 -12.18 29.11 0.60
CA GLY A 29 -12.75 29.19 -0.73
C GLY A 29 -13.57 27.97 -1.16
N ALA A 30 -13.83 27.92 -2.47
CA ALA A 30 -14.52 26.80 -3.12
C ALA A 30 -13.93 25.45 -2.70
N THR A 31 -14.81 24.53 -2.29
CA THR A 31 -14.48 23.16 -1.91
C THR A 31 -15.37 22.20 -2.67
N ASN A 32 -14.82 21.12 -3.21
CA ASN A 32 -15.58 20.04 -3.82
C ASN A 32 -14.96 18.71 -3.47
N LEU A 33 -15.76 17.69 -3.15
CA LEU A 33 -15.29 16.36 -2.76
C LEU A 33 -14.29 16.40 -1.56
N GLY A 34 -14.44 17.39 -0.68
CA GLY A 34 -13.52 17.65 0.45
C GLY A 34 -12.18 18.32 0.07
N ILE A 35 -11.96 18.64 -1.21
CA ILE A 35 -10.74 19.28 -1.70
C ILE A 35 -10.96 20.78 -1.86
N THR A 36 -10.17 21.57 -1.13
CA THR A 36 -10.19 23.03 -1.21
C THR A 36 -9.44 23.55 -2.44
N LEU A 37 -9.74 24.77 -2.86
CA LEU A 37 -9.00 25.48 -3.92
C LEU A 37 -7.48 25.46 -3.69
N ALA A 38 -7.03 25.76 -2.47
CA ALA A 38 -5.61 25.75 -2.11
C ALA A 38 -4.97 24.35 -2.24
N THR A 39 -5.72 23.30 -1.89
CA THR A 39 -5.24 21.91 -2.01
C THR A 39 -5.11 21.52 -3.48
N LEU A 40 -6.11 21.84 -4.30
CA LEU A 40 -6.08 21.56 -5.73
C LEU A 40 -4.98 22.34 -6.45
N ALA A 41 -4.77 23.61 -6.10
CA ALA A 41 -3.69 24.45 -6.63
C ALA A 41 -2.32 23.85 -6.33
N ARG A 42 -2.08 23.45 -5.07
CA ARG A 42 -0.84 22.80 -4.67
C ARG A 42 -0.62 21.49 -5.43
N PHE A 43 -1.65 20.67 -5.57
CA PHE A 43 -1.56 19.39 -6.27
C PHE A 43 -1.23 19.57 -7.76
N ARG A 44 -1.84 20.57 -8.42
CA ARG A 44 -1.59 20.89 -9.83
C ARG A 44 -0.31 21.70 -10.06
N GLY A 45 0.31 22.23 -9.00
CA GLY A 45 1.50 23.09 -9.10
C GLY A 45 1.24 24.45 -9.76
N ARG A 46 -0.01 24.92 -9.79
CA ARG A 46 -0.41 26.21 -10.38
C ARG A 46 -1.64 26.77 -9.70
N GLU A 47 -1.92 28.06 -9.92
CA GLU A 47 -3.21 28.63 -9.55
C GLU A 47 -4.36 27.92 -10.26
N VAL A 48 -5.48 27.79 -9.56
CA VAL A 48 -6.71 27.14 -10.05
C VAL A 48 -7.91 28.03 -9.75
N SER A 49 -8.86 28.03 -10.67
CA SER A 49 -10.12 28.77 -10.54
C SER A 49 -11.15 27.99 -9.71
N LYS A 50 -12.17 28.70 -9.20
CA LYS A 50 -13.33 28.06 -8.55
C LYS A 50 -14.08 27.10 -9.47
N ALA A 51 -14.16 27.43 -10.76
CA ALA A 51 -14.78 26.57 -11.77
C ALA A 51 -14.05 25.23 -11.91
N GLU A 52 -12.71 25.23 -11.81
CA GLU A 52 -11.93 24.00 -11.81
C GLU A 52 -12.15 23.16 -10.55
N VAL A 53 -12.36 23.78 -9.39
CA VAL A 53 -12.75 23.07 -8.16
C VAL A 53 -14.15 22.47 -8.32
N GLN A 54 -15.09 23.22 -8.88
CA GLN A 54 -16.45 22.73 -9.16
C GLN A 54 -16.45 21.55 -10.15
N ALA A 55 -15.56 21.57 -11.14
CA ALA A 55 -15.39 20.51 -12.12
C ALA A 55 -14.43 19.39 -11.67
N LEU A 56 -13.99 19.37 -10.41
CA LEU A 56 -13.04 18.38 -9.90
C LEU A 56 -13.56 16.96 -10.09
N ALA A 57 -12.79 16.15 -10.84
CA ALA A 57 -13.12 14.75 -11.06
C ALA A 57 -12.88 13.92 -9.80
N ARG A 58 -13.75 12.93 -9.55
CA ARG A 58 -13.58 11.99 -8.44
C ARG A 58 -12.23 11.27 -8.47
N SER A 59 -11.73 10.89 -9.66
CA SER A 59 -10.43 10.24 -9.82
C SER A 59 -9.27 11.13 -9.40
N GLU A 60 -9.33 12.43 -9.70
CA GLU A 60 -8.31 13.40 -9.28
C GLU A 60 -8.38 13.64 -7.77
N ALA A 61 -9.58 13.79 -7.20
CA ALA A 61 -9.76 13.85 -5.75
C ALA A 61 -9.20 12.61 -5.05
N THR A 62 -9.46 11.40 -5.59
CA THR A 62 -8.88 10.15 -5.07
C THR A 62 -7.36 10.14 -5.15
N ALA A 63 -6.75 10.66 -6.21
CA ALA A 63 -5.30 10.78 -6.32
C ALA A 63 -4.72 11.71 -5.25
N ILE A 64 -5.38 12.85 -5.00
CA ILE A 64 -5.03 13.78 -3.91
C ILE A 64 -5.12 13.08 -2.55
N TYR A 65 -6.21 12.36 -2.28
CA TYR A 65 -6.36 11.59 -1.04
C TYR A 65 -5.25 10.54 -0.86
N ARG A 66 -4.87 9.85 -1.93
CA ARG A 66 -3.78 8.87 -1.87
C ARG A 66 -2.44 9.53 -1.52
N GLN A 67 -2.14 10.66 -2.17
CA GLN A 67 -0.84 11.31 -2.06
C GLN A 67 -0.71 12.11 -0.75
N ASP A 68 -1.65 13.01 -0.48
CA ASP A 68 -1.49 14.04 0.55
C ASP A 68 -1.90 13.54 1.94
N TYR A 69 -2.67 12.45 2.02
CA TYR A 69 -3.23 11.97 3.27
C TYR A 69 -2.87 10.51 3.54
N TRP A 70 -3.20 9.57 2.63
CA TRP A 70 -2.95 8.14 2.85
C TRP A 70 -1.46 7.81 2.93
N LYS A 71 -0.66 8.26 1.94
CA LYS A 71 0.80 8.07 1.95
C LYS A 71 1.48 8.88 3.06
N ALA A 72 0.98 10.09 3.35
CA ALA A 72 1.54 10.95 4.39
C ALA A 72 1.51 10.31 5.79
N VAL A 73 0.53 9.43 6.05
CA VAL A 73 0.44 8.65 7.29
C VAL A 73 0.85 7.18 7.12
N GLN A 74 1.56 6.84 6.04
CA GLN A 74 2.01 5.48 5.75
C GLN A 74 0.92 4.41 5.97
N ALA A 75 -0.32 4.72 5.59
CA ALA A 75 -1.47 3.86 5.91
C ALA A 75 -1.35 2.45 5.31
N ASP A 76 -0.65 2.30 4.18
CA ASP A 76 -0.33 0.99 3.58
C ASP A 76 0.47 0.06 4.52
N ALA A 77 1.16 0.60 5.53
CA ALA A 77 1.97 -0.14 6.50
C ALA A 77 1.29 -0.33 7.87
N LEU A 78 0.07 0.17 8.06
CA LEU A 78 -0.68 0.05 9.31
C LEU A 78 -1.64 -1.14 9.27
N PRO A 79 -2.02 -1.72 10.43
CA PRO A 79 -3.03 -2.77 10.48
C PRO A 79 -4.36 -2.33 9.87
N GLY A 80 -5.08 -3.27 9.24
CA GLY A 80 -6.40 -3.01 8.68
C GLY A 80 -7.38 -2.47 9.72
N GLY A 81 -8.13 -1.43 9.38
CA GLY A 81 -8.98 -0.66 10.29
C GLY A 81 -8.23 0.46 11.00
N VAL A 82 -6.99 0.25 11.44
CA VAL A 82 -6.13 1.31 11.98
C VAL A 82 -5.70 2.25 10.84
N ASP A 83 -5.33 1.68 9.69
CA ASP A 83 -5.06 2.41 8.44
C ASP A 83 -6.17 3.41 8.09
N PHE A 84 -7.42 2.96 8.12
CA PHE A 84 -8.60 3.75 7.85
C PHE A 84 -8.84 4.83 8.91
N ALA A 85 -8.77 4.49 10.20
CA ALA A 85 -9.00 5.45 11.28
C ALA A 85 -7.97 6.58 11.29
N VAL A 86 -6.70 6.25 11.01
CA VAL A 86 -5.61 7.22 10.92
C VAL A 86 -5.77 8.10 9.68
N PHE A 87 -6.12 7.51 8.52
CA PHE A 87 -6.39 8.24 7.30
C PHE A 87 -7.59 9.20 7.42
N ASP A 88 -8.73 8.76 7.96
CA ASP A 88 -9.89 9.63 8.17
C ASP A 88 -9.55 10.83 9.08
N CYS A 89 -8.78 10.59 10.14
CA CYS A 89 -8.29 11.65 11.00
C CYS A 89 -7.32 12.58 10.27
N ALA A 90 -6.49 12.06 9.36
CA ALA A 90 -5.56 12.86 8.57
C ALA A 90 -6.30 13.81 7.64
N VAL A 91 -7.39 13.36 7.01
CA VAL A 91 -8.26 14.20 6.18
C VAL A 91 -8.93 15.30 7.02
N ASN A 92 -9.50 14.94 8.18
CA ASN A 92 -10.26 15.88 9.00
C ASN A 92 -9.41 16.84 9.86
N SER A 93 -8.17 16.46 10.21
CA SER A 93 -7.37 17.18 11.21
C SER A 93 -5.88 17.30 10.85
N GLY A 94 -5.51 16.90 9.64
CA GLY A 94 -4.15 16.95 9.12
C GLY A 94 -3.32 15.70 9.46
N PRO A 95 -2.42 15.25 8.55
CA PRO A 95 -1.59 14.05 8.75
C PRO A 95 -0.78 14.06 10.06
N ARG A 96 -0.11 15.16 10.38
CA ARG A 96 0.72 15.25 11.58
C ARG A 96 -0.09 15.02 12.85
N ARG A 97 -1.31 15.56 12.94
CA ARG A 97 -2.19 15.37 14.11
C ARG A 97 -2.59 13.90 14.25
N ALA A 98 -2.99 13.26 13.15
CA ALA A 98 -3.35 11.86 13.12
C ALA A 98 -2.19 10.97 13.61
N ILE A 99 -0.97 11.24 13.14
CA ILE A 99 0.24 10.51 13.57
C ILE A 99 0.50 10.69 15.07
N LEU A 100 0.41 11.92 15.59
CA LEU A 100 0.63 12.20 17.02
C LEU A 100 -0.39 11.52 17.94
N ILE A 101 -1.63 11.36 17.47
CA ILE A 101 -2.67 10.62 18.19
C ILE A 101 -2.37 9.11 18.14
N LEU A 102 -1.92 8.59 16.99
CA LEU A 102 -1.53 7.19 16.86
C LEU A 102 -0.37 6.85 17.79
N GLN A 103 0.67 7.69 17.81
CA GLN A 103 1.84 7.50 18.67
C GLN A 103 1.47 7.51 20.15
N GLU A 104 0.57 8.39 20.57
CA GLU A 104 0.00 8.37 21.91
C GLU A 104 -0.79 7.08 22.18
N ALA A 105 -1.60 6.63 21.23
CA ALA A 105 -2.42 5.41 21.36
C ALA A 105 -1.58 4.12 21.50
N VAL A 106 -0.42 4.07 20.85
CA VAL A 106 0.52 2.92 20.90
C VAL A 106 1.64 3.10 21.93
N GLY A 107 1.66 4.20 22.68
CA GLY A 107 2.61 4.43 23.77
C GLY A 107 4.05 4.67 23.34
N VAL A 108 4.28 5.28 22.18
CA VAL A 108 5.63 5.67 21.70
C VAL A 108 5.83 7.18 21.74
N VAL A 109 7.07 7.62 21.48
CA VAL A 109 7.40 9.05 21.40
C VAL A 109 6.53 9.73 20.34
N ARG A 110 5.99 10.90 20.70
CA ARG A 110 5.07 11.69 19.87
C ARG A 110 5.82 12.71 19.01
N ASP A 111 6.70 12.23 18.14
CA ASP A 111 7.49 13.09 17.24
C ASP A 111 6.74 13.51 15.96
N GLY A 112 5.60 12.86 15.66
CA GLY A 112 4.81 13.11 14.46
C GLY A 112 5.34 12.39 13.21
N ILE A 113 6.23 11.42 13.36
CA ILE A 113 6.84 10.64 12.28
C ILE A 113 6.50 9.16 12.46
N ILE A 114 5.94 8.52 11.43
CA ILE A 114 5.75 7.06 11.44
C ILE A 114 7.09 6.39 11.11
N GLY A 115 7.87 6.12 12.14
CA GLY A 115 9.10 5.34 12.05
C GLY A 115 8.91 3.87 12.45
N PRO A 116 10.00 3.08 12.45
CA PRO A 116 9.96 1.66 12.80
C PRO A 116 9.36 1.38 14.20
N ALA A 117 9.56 2.27 15.17
CA ALA A 117 8.97 2.13 16.51
C ALA A 117 7.44 2.19 16.48
N THR A 118 6.87 3.21 15.79
CA THR A 118 5.42 3.37 15.62
C THR A 118 4.81 2.18 14.90
N LEU A 119 5.43 1.72 13.80
CA LEU A 119 4.95 0.59 13.01
C LEU A 119 4.96 -0.73 13.81
N ARG A 120 6.03 -1.01 14.55
CA ARG A 120 6.10 -2.21 15.41
C ARG A 120 5.04 -2.16 16.51
N ALA A 121 4.89 -1.02 17.18
CA ALA A 121 3.92 -0.88 18.27
C ALA A 121 2.47 -0.99 17.74
N ALA A 122 2.17 -0.39 16.59
CA ALA A 122 0.87 -0.52 15.94
C ALA A 122 0.58 -1.96 15.50
N GLY A 123 1.56 -2.65 14.91
CA GLY A 123 1.43 -4.04 14.46
C GLY A 123 1.31 -5.07 15.59
N ALA A 124 1.86 -4.77 16.77
CA ALA A 124 1.77 -5.64 17.94
C ALA A 124 0.49 -5.44 18.77
N ALA A 125 -0.22 -4.32 18.58
CA ALA A 125 -1.43 -4.02 19.32
C ALA A 125 -2.63 -4.83 18.81
N GLU A 126 -3.54 -5.20 19.71
CA GLU A 126 -4.84 -5.75 19.30
C GLU A 126 -5.60 -4.66 18.51
N PRO A 127 -5.99 -4.91 17.24
CA PRO A 127 -6.50 -3.87 16.35
C PRO A 127 -7.74 -3.14 16.86
N VAL A 128 -8.72 -3.84 17.42
CA VAL A 128 -9.98 -3.23 17.89
C VAL A 128 -9.73 -2.34 19.11
N ALA A 129 -8.91 -2.81 20.06
CA ALA A 129 -8.51 -2.04 21.23
C ALA A 129 -7.68 -0.81 20.82
N LEU A 130 -6.79 -0.92 19.83
CA LEU A 130 -6.05 0.22 19.31
C LEU A 130 -6.99 1.25 18.65
N ILE A 131 -7.92 0.81 17.80
CA ILE A 131 -8.93 1.68 17.18
C ILE A 131 -9.75 2.41 18.26
N ASN A 132 -10.18 1.71 19.31
CA ASN A 132 -10.94 2.30 20.40
C ASN A 132 -10.13 3.37 21.16
N ARG A 133 -8.86 3.08 21.50
CA ARG A 133 -7.95 4.05 22.13
C ARG A 133 -7.73 5.27 21.24
N TYR A 134 -7.47 5.04 19.96
CA TYR A 134 -7.24 6.09 18.97
C TYR A 134 -8.46 7.02 18.85
N CYS A 135 -9.67 6.46 18.77
CA CYS A 135 -10.92 7.23 18.70
C CYS A 135 -11.16 8.04 19.99
N ALA A 136 -10.89 7.47 21.16
CA ALA A 136 -11.01 8.19 22.44
C ALA A 136 -10.07 9.40 22.50
N LEU A 137 -8.80 9.21 22.10
CA LEU A 137 -7.81 10.30 22.05
C LEU A 137 -8.18 11.37 21.01
N ARG A 138 -8.70 10.97 19.85
CA ARG A 138 -9.22 11.90 18.85
C ARG A 138 -10.40 12.72 19.39
N LEU A 139 -11.35 12.09 20.08
CA LEU A 139 -12.47 12.80 20.70
C LEU A 139 -12.01 13.77 21.80
N ALA A 140 -11.02 13.37 22.60
CA ALA A 140 -10.43 14.25 23.60
C ALA A 140 -9.75 15.47 22.96
N PHE A 141 -9.05 15.28 21.85
CA PHE A 141 -8.50 16.40 21.06
C PHE A 141 -9.61 17.32 20.53
N LEU A 142 -10.62 16.75 19.85
CA LEU A 142 -11.71 17.53 19.25
C LEU A 142 -12.52 18.29 20.30
N GLY A 143 -12.72 17.71 21.49
CA GLY A 143 -13.42 18.35 22.60
C GLY A 143 -12.71 19.58 23.17
N ARG A 144 -11.41 19.76 22.90
CA ARG A 144 -10.62 20.93 23.33
C ARG A 144 -10.60 22.06 22.29
N LEU A 145 -11.20 21.87 21.12
CA LEU A 145 -11.25 22.91 20.10
C LEU A 145 -12.23 24.03 20.50
N PRO A 146 -11.94 25.31 20.21
CA PRO A 146 -12.81 26.42 20.59
C PRO A 146 -14.25 26.31 20.06
N THR A 147 -14.44 25.66 18.91
CA THR A 147 -15.74 25.50 18.25
C THR A 147 -16.46 24.20 18.64
N ALA A 148 -15.94 23.45 19.62
CA ALA A 148 -16.51 22.18 20.07
C ALA A 148 -17.93 22.31 20.64
N SER A 149 -18.27 23.44 21.24
CA SER A 149 -19.63 23.71 21.75
C SER A 149 -20.68 23.73 20.64
N VAL A 150 -20.29 24.15 19.43
CA VAL A 150 -21.18 24.26 18.27
C VAL A 150 -21.19 22.98 17.44
N PHE A 151 -20.00 22.45 17.09
CA PHE A 151 -19.88 21.34 16.13
C PHE A 151 -19.60 19.97 16.76
N GLY A 152 -19.31 19.91 18.07
CA GLY A 152 -18.82 18.71 18.73
C GLY A 152 -19.75 17.51 18.65
N ASN A 153 -21.06 17.73 18.64
CA ASN A 153 -22.04 16.65 18.42
C ASN A 153 -21.88 15.99 17.05
N GLY A 154 -21.68 16.80 15.99
CA GLY A 154 -21.44 16.29 14.64
C GLY A 154 -20.14 15.51 14.56
N TRP A 155 -19.07 16.03 15.17
CA TRP A 155 -17.77 15.35 15.22
C TRP A 155 -17.85 14.00 15.93
N ARG A 156 -18.53 13.94 17.09
CA ARG A 156 -18.73 12.67 17.82
C ARG A 156 -19.45 11.62 16.97
N LYS A 157 -20.53 12.01 16.28
CA LYS A 157 -21.26 11.10 15.38
C LYS A 157 -20.37 10.59 14.24
N ARG A 158 -19.57 11.46 13.62
CA ARG A 158 -18.64 11.06 12.55
C ARG A 158 -17.55 10.11 13.04
N VAL A 159 -16.94 10.38 14.20
CA VAL A 159 -15.94 9.48 14.79
C VAL A 159 -16.56 8.14 15.15
N ALA A 160 -17.77 8.11 15.72
CA ALA A 160 -18.46 6.85 16.04
C ALA A 160 -18.79 6.02 14.79
N ALA A 161 -19.27 6.65 13.71
CA ALA A 161 -19.55 5.97 12.45
C ALA A 161 -18.26 5.39 11.83
N MET A 162 -17.20 6.20 11.74
CA MET A 162 -15.89 5.77 11.26
C MET A 162 -15.33 4.62 12.12
N GLN A 163 -15.45 4.72 13.45
CA GLN A 163 -14.99 3.68 14.38
C GLN A 163 -15.68 2.34 14.12
N GLY A 164 -17.00 2.34 13.90
CA GLY A 164 -17.75 1.13 13.55
C GLY A 164 -17.22 0.48 12.26
N THR A 165 -16.98 1.28 11.22
CA THR A 165 -16.39 0.81 9.96
C THR A 165 -14.96 0.28 10.17
N ALA A 166 -14.12 1.00 10.93
CA ALA A 166 -12.74 0.61 11.22
C ALA A 166 -12.68 -0.74 11.96
N VAL A 167 -13.53 -0.93 12.97
CA VAL A 167 -13.64 -2.20 13.70
C VAL A 167 -14.13 -3.33 12.78
N ALA A 168 -15.08 -3.06 11.88
CA ALA A 168 -15.52 -4.04 10.90
C ALA A 168 -14.39 -4.44 9.93
N MET A 169 -13.57 -3.49 9.48
CA MET A 169 -12.39 -3.73 8.62
C MET A 169 -11.33 -4.55 9.36
N ALA A 170 -11.00 -4.19 10.59
CA ALA A 170 -10.06 -4.93 11.45
C ALA A 170 -10.53 -6.38 11.67
N SER A 171 -11.83 -6.55 11.96
CA SER A 171 -12.42 -7.86 12.20
C SER A 171 -12.52 -8.70 10.92
N ALA A 172 -12.69 -8.09 9.75
CA ALA A 172 -12.68 -8.80 8.47
C ALA A 172 -11.27 -9.30 8.10
N GLY A 173 -10.23 -8.54 8.45
CA GLY A 173 -8.83 -8.99 8.35
C GLY A 173 -8.49 -10.11 9.32
N ALA A 174 -9.04 -10.07 10.55
CA ALA A 174 -8.87 -11.13 11.56
C ALA A 174 -9.70 -12.40 11.26
N ARG A 175 -10.88 -12.26 10.63
CA ARG A 175 -11.74 -13.37 10.16
C ARG A 175 -11.24 -14.05 8.88
N HIS A 176 -9.98 -13.85 8.52
CA HIS A 176 -9.28 -14.74 7.62
C HIS A 176 -8.36 -15.72 8.37
N PRO A 177 -8.87 -16.62 9.24
CA PRO A 177 -8.16 -17.83 9.61
C PRO A 177 -8.42 -18.90 8.53
N LEU A 178 -7.35 -19.35 7.87
CA LEU A 178 -7.27 -20.58 7.09
C LEU A 178 -8.52 -20.95 6.27
N SER A 179 -8.76 -20.24 5.15
CA SER A 179 -9.33 -20.98 4.02
C SER A 179 -8.20 -21.83 3.46
N SER A 180 -8.06 -23.05 3.97
CA SER A 180 -7.43 -24.15 3.25
C SER A 180 -8.30 -24.49 2.04
N LYS A 181 -8.36 -23.59 1.06
CA LYS A 181 -8.38 -24.11 -0.30
C LYS A 181 -6.99 -24.65 -0.51
N ASN A 182 -6.91 -25.97 -0.72
CA ASN A 182 -5.79 -26.60 -1.39
C ASN A 182 -5.68 -25.95 -2.78
N GLU A 183 -5.12 -24.76 -2.83
CA GLU A 183 -4.41 -24.31 -4.01
C GLU A 183 -2.99 -24.80 -3.78
N GLU A 184 -2.64 -25.85 -4.52
CA GLU A 184 -1.28 -26.34 -4.62
C GLU A 184 -0.37 -25.12 -4.80
N HIS A 185 0.51 -24.95 -3.82
CA HIS A 185 1.45 -23.85 -3.74
C HIS A 185 2.47 -24.05 -4.87
N GLU A 186 2.15 -23.60 -6.08
CA GLU A 186 3.18 -23.35 -7.10
C GLU A 186 4.03 -22.21 -6.54
N PRO A 187 5.30 -22.46 -6.16
CA PRO A 187 6.10 -21.44 -5.51
C PRO A 187 6.24 -20.23 -6.42
N MET A 188 5.79 -19.08 -5.93
CA MET A 188 5.94 -17.75 -6.55
C MET A 188 7.39 -17.27 -6.46
N VAL A 189 8.27 -18.03 -7.10
CA VAL A 189 9.51 -17.69 -7.82
C VAL A 189 9.87 -19.03 -8.45
N ASN A 190 9.52 -19.23 -9.72
CA ASN A 190 9.93 -20.45 -10.40
C ASN A 190 11.46 -20.43 -10.50
N MET A 191 12.14 -21.19 -9.64
CA MET A 191 13.61 -21.30 -9.62
C MET A 191 14.15 -21.66 -11.02
N ARG A 192 13.33 -22.37 -11.82
CA ARG A 192 13.64 -22.65 -13.23
C ARG A 192 13.67 -21.39 -14.09
N MET A 193 12.81 -20.39 -13.86
CA MET A 193 12.82 -19.11 -14.61
C MET A 193 14.03 -18.24 -14.29
N ILE A 194 14.52 -18.25 -13.04
CA ILE A 194 15.75 -17.53 -12.66
C ILE A 194 16.97 -18.23 -13.26
N LEU A 195 17.08 -19.55 -13.10
CA LEU A 195 18.20 -20.34 -13.61
C LEU A 195 18.21 -20.48 -15.15
N LEU A 196 17.08 -20.24 -15.84
CA LEU A 196 16.99 -20.22 -17.30
C LEU A 196 17.09 -18.80 -17.90
N SER A 197 17.29 -17.76 -17.08
CA SER A 197 17.43 -16.41 -17.60
C SER A 197 18.80 -16.25 -18.28
N ARG A 198 18.78 -16.04 -19.60
CA ARG A 198 19.96 -15.82 -20.47
C ARG A 198 20.97 -14.80 -19.92
N PRO A 199 20.57 -13.71 -19.22
CA PRO A 199 21.52 -12.75 -18.67
C PRO A 199 22.35 -13.27 -17.49
N ILE A 200 21.82 -14.21 -16.69
CA ILE A 200 22.53 -14.73 -15.50
C ILE A 200 23.69 -15.65 -15.93
N TRP A 201 23.47 -16.50 -16.93
CA TRP A 201 24.54 -17.34 -17.48
C TRP A 201 25.61 -16.55 -18.22
N ALA A 202 25.24 -15.48 -18.93
CA ALA A 202 26.21 -14.60 -19.58
C ALA A 202 27.17 -13.94 -18.57
N ASN A 203 26.66 -13.51 -17.42
CA ASN A 203 27.48 -12.91 -16.36
C ASN A 203 28.36 -13.95 -15.64
N LEU A 204 27.85 -15.16 -15.41
CA LEU A 204 28.61 -16.25 -14.78
C LEU A 204 29.77 -16.74 -15.67
N VAL A 205 29.53 -16.88 -16.98
CA VAL A 205 30.57 -17.25 -17.94
C VAL A 205 31.59 -16.12 -18.08
N GLY A 206 31.16 -14.85 -18.14
CA GLY A 206 32.07 -13.72 -18.15
C GLY A 206 32.98 -13.68 -16.92
N LEU A 207 32.44 -13.93 -15.73
CA LEU A 207 33.21 -14.00 -14.48
C LEU A 207 34.19 -15.18 -14.45
N ALA A 208 33.77 -16.35 -14.94
CA ALA A 208 34.63 -17.52 -15.04
C ALA A 208 35.78 -17.32 -16.03
N SER A 209 35.52 -16.68 -17.17
CA SER A 209 36.56 -16.34 -18.17
C SER A 209 37.56 -15.30 -17.63
N ILE A 210 37.11 -14.31 -16.87
CA ILE A 210 37.99 -13.35 -16.19
C ILE A 210 38.87 -14.07 -15.16
N MET A 211 38.30 -14.99 -14.38
CA MET A 211 39.06 -15.76 -13.39
C MET A 211 40.07 -16.71 -14.03
N LEU A 212 39.73 -17.36 -15.14
CA LEU A 212 40.66 -18.21 -15.90
C LEU A 212 41.79 -17.38 -16.53
N SER A 213 41.48 -16.20 -17.05
CA SER A 213 42.48 -15.27 -17.60
C SER A 213 43.43 -14.77 -16.52
N LEU A 214 42.93 -14.43 -15.32
CA LEU A 214 43.76 -14.07 -14.16
C LEU A 214 44.62 -15.24 -13.67
N ALA A 215 44.19 -16.49 -13.89
CA ALA A 215 44.96 -17.69 -13.61
C ALA A 215 45.97 -18.07 -14.73
N GLY A 216 46.09 -17.25 -15.78
CA GLY A 216 47.08 -17.42 -16.85
C GLY A 216 46.69 -18.39 -17.97
N LEU A 217 45.40 -18.75 -18.07
CA LEU A 217 44.88 -19.60 -19.14
C LEU A 217 44.32 -18.73 -20.28
N ASP A 218 44.74 -19.00 -21.51
CA ASP A 218 44.37 -18.22 -22.70
C ASP A 218 42.96 -18.62 -23.19
N THR A 219 41.96 -17.75 -22.96
CA THR A 219 40.54 -18.00 -23.27
C THR A 219 40.10 -17.40 -24.61
N SER A 220 41.04 -17.00 -25.47
CA SER A 220 40.80 -16.28 -26.72
C SER A 220 40.03 -17.07 -27.81
N GLY A 221 39.72 -18.36 -27.58
CA GLY A 221 38.99 -19.23 -28.52
C GLY A 221 37.55 -19.61 -28.16
N LEU A 222 36.96 -19.09 -27.07
CA LEU A 222 35.60 -19.45 -26.67
C LEU A 222 34.55 -18.58 -27.39
N ASP A 223 34.08 -19.07 -28.54
CA ASP A 223 32.94 -18.48 -29.25
C ASP A 223 31.64 -18.75 -28.49
N SER A 224 31.01 -17.68 -28.01
CA SER A 224 29.74 -17.70 -27.27
C SER A 224 28.59 -18.39 -28.03
N ALA A 225 28.65 -18.39 -29.36
CA ALA A 225 27.63 -19.00 -30.21
C ALA A 225 27.66 -20.54 -30.13
N GLY A 226 28.85 -21.15 -30.21
CA GLY A 226 29.01 -22.61 -30.21
C GLY A 226 28.57 -23.27 -28.89
N PHE A 227 28.75 -22.57 -27.76
CA PHE A 227 28.30 -23.04 -26.46
C PHE A 227 26.77 -23.02 -26.32
N SER A 228 26.10 -22.04 -26.90
CA SER A 228 24.64 -21.96 -26.87
C SER A 228 23.97 -23.09 -27.63
N ASP A 229 24.54 -23.50 -28.77
CA ASP A 229 24.04 -24.63 -29.56
C ASP A 229 24.25 -25.97 -28.84
N ALA A 230 25.39 -26.15 -28.16
CA ALA A 230 25.65 -27.34 -27.35
C ALA A 230 24.65 -27.44 -26.17
N LEU A 231 24.35 -26.32 -25.51
CA LEU A 231 23.38 -26.29 -24.41
C LEU A 231 21.95 -26.59 -24.90
N LEU A 232 21.57 -26.05 -26.06
CA LEU A 232 20.27 -26.30 -26.67
C LEU A 232 20.10 -27.77 -27.06
N GLN A 233 21.14 -28.43 -27.56
CA GLN A 233 21.11 -29.87 -27.87
C GLN A 233 20.93 -30.74 -26.63
N VAL A 234 21.57 -30.40 -25.51
CA VAL A 234 21.40 -31.13 -24.23
C VAL A 234 19.98 -30.96 -23.68
N ILE A 235 19.43 -29.73 -23.74
CA ILE A 235 18.05 -29.46 -23.30
C ILE A 235 17.04 -30.22 -24.17
N ALA A 236 17.22 -30.21 -25.50
CA ALA A 236 16.36 -30.93 -26.43
C ALA A 236 16.41 -32.46 -26.20
N GLY A 237 17.59 -33.03 -25.97
CA GLY A 237 17.75 -34.44 -25.64
C GLY A 237 17.07 -34.84 -24.33
N GLY A 238 17.19 -34.01 -23.29
CA GLY A 238 16.53 -34.23 -22.00
C GLY A 238 14.99 -34.19 -22.08
N SER A 239 14.43 -33.29 -22.90
CA SER A 239 12.99 -33.18 -23.11
C SER A 239 12.39 -34.40 -23.83
N PHE A 240 13.14 -35.03 -24.74
CA PHE A 240 12.69 -36.24 -25.43
C PHE A 240 12.55 -37.42 -24.47
N ILE A 241 13.55 -37.65 -23.62
CA ILE A 241 13.56 -38.74 -22.63
C ILE A 241 12.41 -38.57 -21.62
N ALA A 242 12.20 -37.36 -21.11
CA ALA A 242 11.11 -37.06 -20.18
C ALA A 242 9.73 -37.31 -20.81
N SER A 243 9.54 -36.97 -22.09
CA SER A 243 8.30 -37.20 -22.82
C SER A 243 8.03 -38.70 -23.03
N SER A 244 9.05 -39.48 -23.39
CA SER A 244 8.93 -40.94 -23.54
C SER A 244 8.54 -41.64 -22.23
N VAL A 245 9.15 -41.24 -21.11
CA VAL A 245 8.83 -41.79 -19.78
C VAL A 245 7.40 -41.43 -19.36
N PHE A 246 6.95 -40.20 -19.64
CA PHE A 246 5.60 -39.75 -19.32
C PHE A 246 4.51 -40.47 -20.14
N GLN A 247 4.78 -40.75 -21.42
CA GLN A 247 3.83 -41.49 -22.28
C GLN A 247 3.71 -42.97 -21.90
N LEU A 248 4.79 -43.61 -21.44
CA LEU A 248 4.76 -45.00 -20.96
C LEU A 248 3.96 -45.15 -19.66
N ARG A 249 4.03 -44.15 -18.76
CA ARG A 249 3.31 -44.18 -17.48
C ARG A 249 1.79 -44.05 -17.64
N ARG A 250 1.32 -43.42 -18.73
CA ARG A 250 -0.11 -43.18 -19.00
C ARG A 250 -0.85 -44.36 -19.63
N ARG A 251 -0.14 -45.41 -20.09
CA ARG A 251 -0.74 -46.61 -20.69
C ARG A 251 -1.04 -47.74 -19.68
N ASN A 252 -0.58 -47.62 -18.43
CA ASN A 252 -0.70 -48.67 -17.40
C ASN A 252 -1.61 -48.27 -16.21
N THR A 253 -2.53 -47.33 -16.41
CA THR A 253 -3.58 -46.97 -15.43
C THR A 253 -4.94 -46.89 -16.12
#